data_AF-A0A9P9TNT4-F1
#
_entry.id   AF-A0A9P9TNT4-F1
#
_cell.length_a   1.000
_cell.length_b   1.000
_cell.length_c   1.000
_cell.angle_alpha   90.00
_cell.angle_beta   90.00
_cell.angle_gamma   90.00
#
_symmetry.space_group_name_H-M   'P 1'
#
loop_
_entity.id
_entity.type
_entity.pdbx_description
1 polymer ?
#
loop_
_entity_poly.entity_id
_entity_poly.type
_entity_poly.pdbx_seq_one_letter_code
_entity_poly.pdbx_strand_id
1 'polypeptide(L)'
;MAIGKNPEAHFIRARARGAQKDTGIVNDKPVLKGLEEGTKQNHRRQLALWDQFVEDNSKPDLIVPVHSLKWMKDFFIYGPLKDELKMPERKRARRYANRNHLSHFARQSWKVDWFEYPLPGTRVIDWGLTLAILYSSARIGEYIESTARRGSGRGLRYKDLMVVAFLNEDNRPELAMQLTKDAKNMTNTPHRRPQHAFTEGRYPRPLYQNALIPYLAAFLSRHPLEGPVILNQSTKGAKRIENAGAFGSRHRECGIRAGFPVPPTIHDWRAEGLFFDCGEDKHYSPDARMGQAGNAGVDGQATFLGDERRDVVNDAFRELTLPRNPNLWHRLPAAKQYEIENRQGWLKLEEKMAALKLEPDMNTKQQRKEEAKLRKKKSKLIKRELRKWQKKQPYQPGDPQGYHRKIFDRCSFMMPARRRLAEDMFEVADLRSPAGLRVIQDMIELCERERER
;
A
#
# COMPACT_ATOMS: atom_id res chain seq x y z
N MET A 1 5.08 2.01 -55.82
CA MET A 1 5.11 0.56 -55.50
C MET A 1 6.47 0.25 -54.87
N ALA A 2 6.52 0.09 -53.55
CA ALA A 2 7.78 -0.08 -52.82
C ALA A 2 8.06 -1.58 -52.62
N ILE A 3 9.24 -2.01 -53.09
CA ILE A 3 9.75 -3.38 -53.02
C ILE A 3 9.90 -3.78 -51.56
N GLY A 4 9.08 -4.72 -51.10
CA GLY A 4 9.09 -5.24 -49.74
C GLY A 4 10.44 -5.89 -49.42
N LYS A 5 11.11 -5.41 -48.38
CA LYS A 5 12.36 -5.99 -47.89
C LYS A 5 12.07 -7.41 -47.37
N ASN A 6 12.67 -8.41 -48.01
CA ASN A 6 12.57 -9.81 -47.63
C ASN A 6 13.08 -10.01 -46.18
N PRO A 7 12.23 -10.42 -45.22
CA PRO A 7 12.60 -10.65 -43.82
C PRO A 7 13.74 -11.67 -43.65
N GLU A 8 13.81 -12.67 -44.53
CA GLU A 8 14.83 -13.72 -44.53
C GLU A 8 16.24 -13.10 -44.68
N ALA A 9 16.38 -12.15 -45.60
CA ALA A 9 17.64 -11.47 -45.89
C ALA A 9 18.10 -10.52 -44.76
N HIS A 10 17.18 -10.14 -43.87
CA HIS A 10 17.49 -9.38 -42.66
C HIS A 10 18.07 -10.31 -41.57
N PHE A 11 17.46 -11.48 -41.36
CA PHE A 11 17.93 -12.44 -40.35
C PHE A 11 19.27 -13.09 -40.70
N ILE A 12 19.54 -13.33 -41.99
CA ILE A 12 20.83 -13.83 -42.47
C ILE A 12 21.94 -12.81 -42.19
N ARG A 13 21.70 -11.51 -42.46
CA ARG A 13 22.66 -10.44 -42.16
C ARG A 13 22.88 -10.22 -40.67
N ALA A 14 21.87 -10.43 -39.84
CA ALA A 14 21.99 -10.34 -38.39
C ALA A 14 22.87 -11.46 -37.80
N ARG A 15 22.73 -12.71 -38.28
CA ARG A 15 23.57 -13.84 -37.85
C ARG A 15 25.04 -13.68 -38.24
N ALA A 16 25.31 -13.17 -39.45
CA ALA A 16 26.68 -12.92 -39.92
C ALA A 16 27.42 -11.85 -39.09
N ARG A 17 26.69 -10.99 -38.36
CA ARG A 17 27.23 -9.96 -37.45
C ARG A 17 27.37 -10.43 -36.00
N GLY A 18 27.23 -11.72 -35.73
CA GLY A 18 27.37 -12.28 -34.39
C GLY A 18 26.19 -12.02 -33.45
N ALA A 19 25.05 -11.54 -33.96
CA ALA A 19 23.84 -11.43 -33.14
C ALA A 19 23.27 -12.83 -32.87
N GLN A 20 23.63 -13.41 -31.72
CA GLN A 20 22.90 -14.57 -31.21
C GLN A 20 21.48 -14.13 -30.84
N LYS A 21 20.50 -14.92 -31.29
CA LYS A 21 19.11 -14.78 -30.85
C LYS A 21 19.11 -15.16 -29.37
N ASP A 22 19.05 -14.19 -28.47
CA ASP A 22 18.69 -14.47 -27.08
C ASP A 22 17.25 -14.97 -27.12
N THR A 23 17.10 -16.29 -27.23
CA THR A 23 15.81 -16.94 -27.31
C THR A 23 15.22 -16.94 -25.92
N GLY A 24 14.83 -15.78 -25.39
CA GLY A 24 13.91 -15.62 -24.25
C GLY A 24 12.56 -16.34 -24.41
N ILE A 25 12.47 -17.29 -25.36
CA ILE A 25 11.60 -18.44 -25.37
C ILE A 25 11.62 -19.05 -23.98
N VAL A 26 10.51 -18.80 -23.28
CA VAL A 26 9.90 -19.72 -22.33
C VAL A 26 9.96 -21.09 -22.98
N ASN A 27 10.97 -21.88 -22.63
CA ASN A 27 10.88 -23.30 -22.86
C ASN A 27 9.66 -23.75 -22.06
N ASP A 28 8.70 -24.45 -22.67
CA ASP A 28 7.51 -24.99 -22.00
C ASP A 28 7.82 -25.96 -20.85
N LYS A 29 9.08 -26.03 -20.43
CA LYS A 29 9.54 -26.64 -19.19
C LYS A 29 9.24 -25.68 -18.04
N PRO A 30 8.37 -26.06 -17.08
CA PRO A 30 8.09 -25.22 -15.93
C PRO A 30 9.39 -24.94 -15.15
N VAL A 31 9.72 -23.66 -15.00
CA VAL A 31 10.81 -23.24 -14.11
C VAL A 31 10.32 -23.40 -12.67
N LEU A 32 10.38 -24.64 -12.16
CA LEU A 32 10.05 -24.97 -10.77
C LEU A 32 11.16 -24.47 -9.85
N LYS A 33 11.17 -23.16 -9.58
CA LYS A 33 12.03 -22.59 -8.54
C LYS A 33 11.57 -23.07 -7.18
N GLY A 34 12.51 -23.36 -6.28
CA GLY A 34 12.23 -23.72 -4.90
C GLY A 34 11.27 -22.72 -4.25
N LEU A 35 10.12 -23.21 -3.81
CA LEU A 35 9.12 -22.40 -3.13
C LEU A 35 9.68 -21.87 -1.80
N GLU A 36 9.40 -20.62 -1.47
CA GLU A 36 9.70 -20.05 -0.15
C GLU A 36 8.91 -20.81 0.94
N GLU A 37 9.48 -21.01 2.12
CA GLU A 37 8.87 -21.84 3.19
C GLU A 37 7.45 -21.40 3.57
N GLY A 38 7.19 -20.09 3.66
CA GLY A 38 5.84 -19.59 3.92
C GLY A 38 4.83 -19.93 2.81
N THR A 39 5.31 -20.03 1.57
CA THR A 39 4.47 -20.47 0.43
C THR A 39 4.24 -21.98 0.47
N LYS A 40 5.27 -22.78 0.81
CA LYS A 40 5.12 -24.22 1.02
C LYS A 40 4.13 -24.53 2.13
N GLN A 41 4.21 -23.83 3.26
CA GLN A 41 3.29 -24.00 4.38
C GLN A 41 1.85 -23.69 3.98
N ASN A 42 1.62 -22.58 3.27
CA ASN A 42 0.30 -22.25 2.75
C ASN A 42 -0.20 -23.28 1.73
N HIS A 43 0.68 -23.77 0.85
CA HIS A 43 0.33 -24.79 -0.14
C HIS A 43 -0.04 -26.13 0.53
N ARG A 44 0.75 -26.59 1.51
CA ARG A 44 0.43 -27.78 2.31
C ARG A 44 -0.91 -27.64 3.01
N ARG A 45 -1.21 -26.45 3.56
CA ARG A 45 -2.51 -26.18 4.18
C ARG A 45 -3.66 -26.26 3.15
N GLN A 46 -3.48 -25.74 1.95
CA GLN A 46 -4.50 -25.79 0.91
C GLN A 46 -4.71 -27.22 0.39
N LEU A 47 -3.63 -28.00 0.24
CA LEU A 47 -3.71 -29.43 -0.09
C LEU A 47 -4.42 -30.22 0.99
N ALA A 48 -4.09 -30.01 2.27
CA ALA A 48 -4.78 -30.70 3.37
C ALA A 48 -6.28 -30.40 3.41
N LEU A 49 -6.70 -29.17 3.08
CA LEU A 49 -8.12 -28.82 2.94
C LEU A 49 -8.76 -29.51 1.73
N TRP A 50 -8.02 -29.69 0.64
CA TRP A 50 -8.47 -30.43 -0.53
C TRP A 50 -8.64 -31.92 -0.22
N ASP A 51 -7.64 -32.54 0.42
CA ASP A 51 -7.66 -33.97 0.76
C ASP A 51 -8.83 -34.28 1.71
N GLN A 52 -9.03 -33.44 2.73
CA GLN A 52 -10.17 -33.55 3.65
C GLN A 52 -11.51 -33.43 2.91
N PHE A 53 -11.63 -32.48 1.98
CA PHE A 53 -12.84 -32.36 1.18
C PHE A 53 -13.10 -33.61 0.32
N VAL A 54 -12.06 -34.17 -0.30
CA VAL A 54 -12.18 -35.38 -1.10
C VAL A 54 -12.67 -36.53 -0.23
N GLU A 55 -12.10 -36.73 0.96
CA GLU A 55 -12.55 -37.75 1.91
C GLU A 55 -14.03 -37.57 2.29
N ASP A 56 -14.45 -36.33 2.59
CA ASP A 56 -15.82 -36.01 3.00
C ASP A 56 -16.86 -36.15 1.87
N ASN A 57 -16.43 -36.08 0.59
CA ASN A 57 -17.32 -36.03 -0.58
C ASN A 57 -17.11 -37.19 -1.59
N SER A 58 -16.25 -38.16 -1.27
CA SER A 58 -16.01 -39.32 -2.12
C SER A 58 -17.23 -40.23 -2.13
N LYS A 59 -18.04 -40.14 -3.20
CA LYS A 59 -18.90 -41.27 -3.60
C LYS A 59 -18.00 -42.36 -4.22
N PRO A 60 -18.24 -43.65 -3.94
CA PRO A 60 -17.35 -44.74 -4.32
C PRO A 60 -17.08 -44.91 -5.83
N ASP A 61 -17.84 -44.26 -6.72
CA ASP A 61 -17.71 -44.43 -8.18
C ASP A 61 -17.18 -43.20 -8.94
N LEU A 62 -16.73 -42.14 -8.26
CA LEU A 62 -16.23 -40.94 -8.94
C LEU A 62 -14.72 -41.03 -9.23
N ILE A 63 -14.34 -41.69 -10.33
CA ILE A 63 -12.98 -41.59 -10.89
C ILE A 63 -12.83 -40.19 -11.49
N VAL A 64 -12.46 -39.22 -10.67
CA VAL A 64 -12.12 -37.87 -11.15
C VAL A 64 -10.65 -37.87 -11.56
N PRO A 65 -10.31 -37.54 -12.81
CA PRO A 65 -8.92 -37.33 -13.19
C PRO A 65 -8.40 -36.07 -12.48
N VAL A 66 -7.63 -36.30 -11.42
CA VAL A 66 -7.01 -35.32 -10.49
C VAL A 66 -6.16 -34.25 -11.21
N HIS A 67 -5.94 -34.39 -12.52
CA HIS A 67 -5.05 -33.53 -13.32
C HIS A 67 -5.75 -32.51 -14.23
N SER A 68 -7.09 -32.46 -14.27
CA SER A 68 -7.80 -31.44 -15.06
C SER A 68 -7.98 -30.14 -14.27
N LEU A 69 -7.12 -29.14 -14.53
CA LEU A 69 -7.24 -27.77 -14.01
C LEU A 69 -8.63 -27.15 -14.28
N LYS A 70 -9.26 -27.52 -15.39
CA LYS A 70 -10.61 -27.10 -15.75
C LYS A 70 -11.65 -27.71 -14.81
N TRP A 71 -11.53 -29.01 -14.53
CA TRP A 71 -12.45 -29.70 -13.62
C TRP A 71 -12.31 -29.18 -12.19
N MET A 72 -11.08 -29.03 -11.69
CA MET A 72 -10.82 -28.48 -10.36
C MET A 72 -11.40 -27.07 -10.19
N LYS A 73 -11.25 -26.21 -11.21
CA LYS A 73 -11.81 -24.86 -11.19
C LYS A 73 -13.34 -24.89 -11.19
N ASP A 74 -13.95 -25.59 -12.13
CA ASP A 74 -15.38 -25.49 -12.41
C ASP A 74 -16.23 -26.33 -11.44
N PHE A 75 -15.74 -27.51 -11.01
CA PHE A 75 -16.48 -28.45 -10.17
C PHE A 75 -16.09 -28.43 -8.70
N PHE A 76 -14.90 -27.97 -8.32
CA PHE A 76 -14.51 -27.86 -6.92
C PHE A 76 -14.50 -26.39 -6.45
N ILE A 77 -13.64 -25.54 -7.03
CA ILE A 77 -13.48 -24.14 -6.59
C ILE A 77 -14.79 -23.36 -6.75
N TYR A 78 -15.50 -23.53 -7.86
CA TYR A 78 -16.78 -22.87 -8.12
C TYR A 78 -18.02 -23.72 -7.78
N GLY A 79 -17.82 -24.96 -7.31
CA GLY A 79 -18.87 -25.87 -6.87
C GLY A 79 -18.96 -25.96 -5.33
N PRO A 80 -18.79 -27.12 -4.71
CA PRO A 80 -19.04 -27.34 -3.29
C PRO A 80 -18.08 -26.56 -2.37
N LEU A 81 -16.82 -26.32 -2.78
CA LEU A 81 -15.91 -25.47 -1.99
C LEU A 81 -16.39 -24.01 -1.94
N LYS A 82 -17.04 -23.53 -3.01
CA LYS A 82 -17.64 -22.20 -3.03
C LYS A 82 -18.69 -22.06 -1.94
N ASP A 83 -19.54 -23.08 -1.78
CA ASP A 83 -20.63 -23.08 -0.80
C ASP A 83 -20.10 -23.29 0.62
N GLU A 84 -19.16 -24.23 0.80
CA GLU A 84 -18.54 -24.55 2.08
C GLU A 84 -17.72 -23.36 2.64
N LEU A 85 -16.85 -22.76 1.81
CA LEU A 85 -16.06 -21.58 2.18
C LEU A 85 -16.85 -20.27 2.08
N LYS A 86 -18.13 -20.32 1.68
CA LYS A 86 -18.99 -19.15 1.43
C LYS A 86 -18.28 -18.12 0.56
N MET A 87 -17.65 -18.60 -0.52
CA MET A 87 -16.90 -17.76 -1.44
C MET A 87 -17.84 -16.74 -2.11
N PRO A 88 -17.38 -15.50 -2.36
CA PRO A 88 -18.21 -14.49 -3.00
C PRO A 88 -18.64 -14.92 -4.40
N GLU A 89 -19.93 -14.79 -4.72
CA GLU A 89 -20.47 -15.09 -6.05
C GLU A 89 -19.92 -14.19 -7.15
N ARG A 90 -19.46 -13.00 -6.77
CA ARG A 90 -18.92 -12.01 -7.69
C ARG A 90 -17.54 -11.59 -7.23
N LYS A 91 -16.65 -11.38 -8.21
CA LYS A 91 -15.38 -10.72 -7.96
C LYS A 91 -15.66 -9.37 -7.32
N ARG A 92 -14.95 -9.05 -6.24
CA ARG A 92 -15.04 -7.75 -5.59
C ARG A 92 -14.80 -6.65 -6.63
N ALA A 93 -15.71 -5.66 -6.67
CA ALA A 93 -15.54 -4.48 -7.50
C ALA A 93 -14.18 -3.83 -7.24
N ARG A 94 -13.45 -3.55 -8.32
CA ARG A 94 -12.16 -2.87 -8.22
C ARG A 94 -12.41 -1.43 -7.77
N ARG A 95 -11.56 -0.95 -6.86
CA ARG A 95 -11.60 0.43 -6.38
C ARG A 95 -10.32 1.13 -6.76
N TYR A 96 -10.40 2.44 -6.86
CA TYR A 96 -9.36 3.27 -7.43
C TYR A 96 -9.12 4.47 -6.52
N ALA A 97 -7.89 4.63 -6.06
CA ALA A 97 -7.52 5.74 -5.20
C ALA A 97 -6.77 6.78 -6.04
N ASN A 98 -7.52 7.75 -6.56
CA ASN A 98 -7.01 8.82 -7.42
C ASN A 98 -6.36 9.99 -6.66
N ARG A 99 -6.01 11.06 -7.39
CA ARG A 99 -5.38 12.29 -6.87
C ARG A 99 -6.16 12.97 -5.75
N ASN A 100 -7.50 12.98 -5.80
CA ASN A 100 -8.33 13.60 -4.76
C ASN A 100 -8.26 12.82 -3.44
N HIS A 101 -8.24 11.50 -3.51
CA HIS A 101 -7.96 10.66 -2.33
C HIS A 101 -6.57 10.97 -1.75
N LEU A 102 -5.57 11.16 -2.61
CA LEU A 102 -4.20 11.45 -2.16
C LEU A 102 -4.16 12.79 -1.43
N SER A 103 -4.84 13.82 -1.95
CA SER A 103 -4.99 15.12 -1.28
C SER A 103 -5.65 14.99 0.10
N HIS A 104 -6.70 14.18 0.22
CA HIS A 104 -7.33 13.92 1.52
C HIS A 104 -6.40 13.19 2.50
N PHE A 105 -5.61 12.22 2.02
CA PHE A 105 -4.60 11.53 2.83
C PHE A 105 -3.45 12.46 3.24
N ALA A 106 -3.00 13.34 2.35
CA ALA A 106 -1.99 14.35 2.62
C ALA A 106 -2.49 15.31 3.70
N ARG A 107 -3.70 15.86 3.52
CA ARG A 107 -4.33 16.76 4.48
C ARG A 107 -4.45 16.09 5.85
N GLN A 108 -4.91 14.84 5.89
CA GLN A 108 -4.99 14.13 7.16
C GLN A 108 -3.60 13.96 7.77
N SER A 109 -2.62 13.48 7.02
CA SER A 109 -1.29 13.15 7.54
C SER A 109 -0.53 14.38 8.02
N TRP A 110 -0.57 15.48 7.27
CA TRP A 110 0.29 16.65 7.51
C TRP A 110 -0.43 17.77 8.24
N LYS A 111 -1.70 18.06 7.89
CA LYS A 111 -2.39 19.27 8.34
C LYS A 111 -3.28 19.10 9.56
N VAL A 112 -3.90 17.93 9.76
CA VAL A 112 -4.92 17.77 10.82
C VAL A 112 -4.77 16.52 11.68
N ASP A 113 -3.69 15.75 11.52
CA ASP A 113 -3.59 14.49 12.27
C ASP A 113 -3.41 14.74 13.77
N TRP A 114 -4.30 14.22 14.58
CA TRP A 114 -4.14 14.27 16.03
C TRP A 114 -3.41 13.04 16.56
N PHE A 115 -3.15 12.05 15.70
CA PHE A 115 -2.52 10.79 16.09
C PHE A 115 -1.01 10.97 16.25
N GLU A 116 -0.52 10.51 17.40
CA GLU A 116 0.89 10.48 17.76
C GLU A 116 1.49 9.11 17.49
N TYR A 117 2.50 9.12 16.63
CA TYR A 117 3.33 7.99 16.31
C TYR A 117 4.40 7.82 17.40
N PRO A 118 4.80 6.56 17.69
CA PRO A 118 5.91 6.32 18.61
C PRO A 118 7.21 7.00 18.16
N LEU A 119 7.44 7.08 16.85
CA LEU A 119 8.55 7.79 16.21
C LEU A 119 7.97 8.80 15.21
N PRO A 120 8.29 10.09 15.28
CA PRO A 120 7.74 11.11 14.37
C PRO A 120 8.05 10.81 12.89
N GLY A 121 9.25 10.29 12.64
CA GLY A 121 9.70 9.83 11.31
C GLY A 121 8.79 8.78 10.68
N THR A 122 7.96 8.08 11.45
CA THR A 122 6.95 7.14 10.91
C THR A 122 6.08 7.82 9.87
N ARG A 123 5.73 9.08 10.07
CA ARG A 123 4.88 9.85 9.16
C ARG A 123 5.56 10.07 7.81
N VAL A 124 6.85 10.42 7.83
CA VAL A 124 7.68 10.61 6.64
C VAL A 124 7.83 9.29 5.86
N ILE A 125 8.15 8.21 6.57
CA ILE A 125 8.35 6.88 5.98
C ILE A 125 7.04 6.32 5.40
N ASP A 126 5.92 6.43 6.12
CA ASP A 126 4.61 5.97 5.66
C ASP A 126 4.14 6.78 4.43
N TRP A 127 4.44 8.08 4.40
CA TRP A 127 4.14 8.93 3.25
C TRP A 127 4.96 8.54 2.02
N GLY A 128 6.28 8.39 2.18
CA GLY A 128 7.18 7.96 1.11
C GLY A 128 6.80 6.60 0.53
N LEU A 129 6.43 5.64 1.38
CA LEU A 129 5.91 4.35 0.95
C LEU A 129 4.63 4.46 0.10
N THR A 130 3.70 5.33 0.52
CA THR A 130 2.45 5.55 -0.20
C THR A 130 2.72 6.13 -1.59
N LEU A 131 3.58 7.15 -1.70
CA LEU A 131 3.97 7.74 -2.98
C LEU A 131 4.72 6.74 -3.86
N ALA A 132 5.62 5.94 -3.30
CA ALA A 132 6.36 4.95 -4.06
C ALA A 132 5.44 3.88 -4.65
N ILE A 133 4.44 3.41 -3.90
CA ILE A 133 3.44 2.47 -4.42
C ILE A 133 2.60 3.11 -5.51
N LEU A 134 2.19 4.37 -5.32
CA LEU A 134 1.36 5.10 -6.27
C LEU A 134 2.07 5.31 -7.62
N TYR A 135 3.29 5.86 -7.60
CA TYR A 135 3.99 6.23 -8.82
C TYR A 135 4.67 5.06 -9.53
N SER A 136 4.99 3.98 -8.82
CA SER A 136 5.71 2.85 -9.40
C SER A 136 4.86 1.63 -9.73
N SER A 137 3.58 1.63 -9.33
CA SER A 137 2.69 0.48 -9.38
C SER A 137 3.28 -0.80 -8.73
N ALA A 138 4.29 -0.64 -7.87
CA ALA A 138 5.00 -1.74 -7.23
C ALA A 138 4.13 -2.44 -6.19
N ARG A 139 4.46 -3.70 -5.92
CA ARG A 139 3.89 -4.39 -4.76
C ARG A 139 4.63 -3.91 -3.52
N ILE A 140 3.91 -3.73 -2.42
CA ILE A 140 4.53 -3.31 -1.15
C ILE A 140 5.66 -4.23 -0.69
N GLY A 141 5.55 -5.53 -0.95
CA GLY A 141 6.58 -6.52 -0.63
C GLY A 141 7.89 -6.39 -1.42
N GLU A 142 7.96 -5.47 -2.38
CA GLU A 142 9.15 -5.15 -3.17
C GLU A 142 9.98 -4.05 -2.51
N TYR A 143 9.35 -3.24 -1.63
CA TYR A 143 10.02 -2.16 -0.89
C TYR A 143 10.24 -2.50 0.58
N ILE A 144 9.34 -3.26 1.20
CA ILE A 144 9.41 -3.64 2.61
C ILE A 144 9.07 -5.11 2.80
N GLU A 145 9.30 -5.63 4.00
CA GLU A 145 9.12 -7.05 4.24
C GLU A 145 7.65 -7.46 4.16
N SER A 146 7.35 -8.29 3.16
CA SER A 146 6.02 -8.87 2.96
C SER A 146 5.62 -9.78 4.12
N THR A 147 4.33 -9.83 4.43
CA THR A 147 3.76 -10.81 5.38
C THR A 147 4.04 -12.25 4.97
N ALA A 148 4.19 -12.51 3.67
CA ALA A 148 4.54 -13.83 3.12
C ALA A 148 6.04 -14.16 3.23
N ARG A 149 6.89 -13.21 3.66
CA ARG A 149 8.36 -13.36 3.79
C ARG A 149 8.86 -12.84 5.15
N ARG A 150 8.06 -13.05 6.19
CA ARG A 150 8.35 -12.52 7.52
C ARG A 150 9.68 -13.06 8.05
N GLY A 151 10.54 -12.18 8.56
CA GLY A 151 11.87 -12.52 9.07
C GLY A 151 12.96 -12.68 8.01
N SER A 152 12.66 -12.44 6.73
CA SER A 152 13.64 -12.51 5.65
C SER A 152 14.57 -11.28 5.60
N GLY A 153 14.17 -10.15 6.19
CA GLY A 153 14.94 -8.91 6.10
C GLY A 153 15.06 -8.35 4.68
N ARG A 154 14.18 -8.81 3.78
CA ARG A 154 14.12 -8.42 2.36
C ARG A 154 13.28 -7.18 2.13
N GLY A 155 13.77 -6.31 1.24
CA GLY A 155 13.15 -5.09 0.76
C GLY A 155 14.22 -4.07 0.39
N LEU A 156 13.83 -2.81 0.27
CA LEU A 156 14.66 -1.73 -0.29
C LEU A 156 15.80 -1.33 0.66
N ARG A 157 17.04 -1.40 0.17
CA ARG A 157 18.26 -0.97 0.88
C ARG A 157 18.91 0.20 0.17
N TYR A 158 19.76 0.93 0.88
CA TYR A 158 20.46 2.09 0.31
C TYR A 158 21.29 1.73 -0.92
N LYS A 159 21.91 0.55 -0.95
CA LYS A 159 22.62 0.02 -2.14
C LYS A 159 21.73 -0.21 -3.37
N ASP A 160 20.41 -0.29 -3.18
CA ASP A 160 19.43 -0.48 -4.25
C ASP A 160 18.88 0.87 -4.76
N LEU A 161 19.37 2.00 -4.21
CA LEU A 161 19.06 3.35 -4.63
C LEU A 161 20.17 3.89 -5.53
N MET A 162 19.78 4.58 -6.61
CA MET A 162 20.68 5.40 -7.41
C MET A 162 20.13 6.82 -7.45
N VAL A 163 20.95 7.80 -7.09
CA VAL A 163 20.61 9.22 -7.20
C VAL A 163 21.40 9.80 -8.37
N VAL A 164 20.71 10.50 -9.27
CA VAL A 164 21.30 11.09 -10.47
C VAL A 164 20.91 12.56 -10.54
N ALA A 165 21.89 13.42 -10.78
CA ALA A 165 21.68 14.79 -11.24
C ALA A 165 21.99 14.84 -12.73
N PHE A 166 21.07 15.35 -13.53
CA PHE A 166 21.19 15.40 -15.00
C PHE A 166 20.57 16.69 -15.53
N LEU A 167 20.87 17.06 -16.78
CA LEU A 167 20.16 18.13 -17.48
C LEU A 167 18.94 17.54 -18.17
N ASN A 168 17.76 18.08 -17.89
CA ASN A 168 16.52 17.64 -18.50
C ASN A 168 16.33 18.21 -19.92
N GLU A 169 15.19 17.91 -20.56
CA GLU A 169 14.85 18.37 -21.92
C GLU A 169 14.89 19.89 -22.09
N ASP A 170 14.75 20.64 -20.99
CA ASP A 170 14.78 22.10 -20.98
C ASP A 170 16.18 22.65 -20.64
N ASN A 171 17.24 21.81 -20.69
CA ASN A 171 18.60 22.13 -20.23
C ASN A 171 18.67 22.62 -18.78
N ARG A 172 17.70 22.25 -17.94
CA ARG A 172 17.70 22.58 -16.52
C ARG A 172 18.22 21.40 -15.72
N PRO A 173 19.07 21.64 -14.70
CA PRO A 173 19.51 20.56 -13.82
C PRO A 173 18.29 19.99 -13.08
N GLU A 174 18.12 18.68 -13.09
CA GLU A 174 17.03 17.92 -12.45
C GLU A 174 17.61 16.79 -11.60
N LEU A 175 16.99 16.54 -10.45
CA LEU A 175 17.34 15.41 -9.59
C LEU A 175 16.38 14.25 -9.84
N ALA A 176 16.91 13.04 -9.92
CA ALA A 176 16.13 11.81 -9.92
C ALA A 176 16.69 10.78 -8.94
N MET A 177 15.80 9.92 -8.45
CA MET A 177 16.14 8.77 -7.62
C MET A 177 15.52 7.51 -8.23
N GLN A 178 16.36 6.56 -8.62
CA GLN A 178 15.95 5.27 -9.12
C GLN A 178 15.96 4.22 -8.00
N LEU A 179 14.83 3.53 -7.83
CA LEU A 179 14.67 2.41 -6.91
C LEU A 179 14.79 1.09 -7.66
N THR A 180 15.69 0.21 -7.24
CA THR A 180 15.73 -1.18 -7.70
C THR A 180 14.83 -2.04 -6.83
N LYS A 181 13.71 -2.53 -7.38
CA LYS A 181 12.67 -3.27 -6.66
C LYS A 181 13.14 -4.68 -6.29
N ASP A 182 12.87 -5.14 -5.05
CA ASP A 182 13.09 -6.54 -4.66
C ASP A 182 11.95 -7.45 -5.15
N ALA A 183 11.83 -7.54 -6.47
CA ALA A 183 10.75 -8.25 -7.14
C ALA A 183 10.68 -9.74 -6.81
N LYS A 184 9.44 -10.26 -6.80
CA LYS A 184 9.20 -11.69 -6.58
C LYS A 184 9.88 -12.53 -7.67
N ASN A 185 10.46 -13.66 -7.26
CA ASN A 185 11.14 -14.64 -8.11
C ASN A 185 12.44 -14.16 -8.80
N MET A 186 13.01 -13.04 -8.35
CA MET A 186 14.25 -12.45 -8.87
C MET A 186 15.41 -12.47 -7.87
N THR A 187 15.37 -13.38 -6.88
CA THR A 187 16.45 -13.56 -5.90
C THR A 187 17.77 -13.93 -6.58
N ASN A 188 17.74 -14.90 -7.50
CA ASN A 188 18.93 -15.43 -8.18
C ASN A 188 19.28 -14.67 -9.47
N THR A 189 18.51 -13.64 -9.82
CA THR A 189 18.73 -12.81 -11.01
C THR A 189 18.62 -11.32 -10.63
N PRO A 190 19.51 -10.82 -9.74
CA PRO A 190 19.43 -9.46 -9.24
C PRO A 190 19.57 -8.41 -10.36
N HIS A 191 20.34 -8.69 -11.41
CA HIS A 191 20.50 -7.84 -12.59
C HIS A 191 19.22 -7.67 -13.43
N ARG A 192 18.20 -8.53 -13.24
CA ARG A 192 16.90 -8.43 -13.92
C ARG A 192 15.85 -7.72 -13.09
N ARG A 193 16.21 -7.20 -11.91
CA ARG A 193 15.24 -6.54 -11.03
C ARG A 193 14.68 -5.29 -11.69
N PRO A 194 13.36 -5.06 -11.64
CA PRO A 194 12.76 -3.87 -12.21
C PRO A 194 13.26 -2.63 -11.49
N GLN A 195 13.56 -1.60 -12.26
CA GLN A 195 13.93 -0.29 -11.76
C GLN A 195 12.76 0.67 -11.95
N HIS A 196 12.62 1.65 -11.07
CA HIS A 196 11.65 2.71 -11.23
C HIS A 196 12.21 4.01 -10.67
N ALA A 197 12.13 5.08 -11.45
CA ALA A 197 12.68 6.39 -11.08
C ALA A 197 11.57 7.35 -10.65
N PHE A 198 11.85 8.09 -9.58
CA PHE A 198 11.15 9.33 -9.25
C PHE A 198 12.00 10.50 -9.71
N THR A 199 11.38 11.56 -10.20
CA THR A 199 12.08 12.78 -10.61
C THR A 199 11.54 13.98 -9.84
N GLU A 200 12.30 15.08 -9.85
CA GLU A 200 11.89 16.36 -9.25
C GLU A 200 10.58 16.86 -9.84
N GLY A 201 10.39 16.58 -11.14
CA GLY A 201 9.22 16.96 -11.91
C GLY A 201 9.51 18.22 -12.73
N ARG A 202 8.99 18.25 -13.96
CA ARG A 202 9.21 19.36 -14.91
C ARG A 202 8.54 20.68 -14.49
N TYR A 203 7.46 20.58 -13.70
CA TYR A 203 6.63 21.72 -13.31
C TYR A 203 6.39 21.72 -11.80
N PRO A 204 6.30 22.91 -11.17
CA PRO A 204 5.91 23.04 -9.77
C PRO A 204 4.60 22.32 -9.48
N ARG A 205 4.56 21.58 -8.38
CA ARG A 205 3.38 20.86 -7.88
C ARG A 205 3.31 21.02 -6.36
N PRO A 206 2.13 20.75 -5.74
CA PRO A 206 2.07 20.65 -4.30
C PRO A 206 3.15 19.70 -3.77
N LEU A 207 3.99 20.16 -2.84
CA LEU A 207 5.15 19.41 -2.38
C LEU A 207 4.80 18.02 -1.82
N TYR A 208 3.58 17.82 -1.30
CA TYR A 208 3.10 16.50 -0.88
C TYR A 208 3.07 15.44 -2.00
N GLN A 209 3.04 15.86 -3.27
CA GLN A 209 3.06 14.97 -4.44
C GLN A 209 4.49 14.59 -4.85
N ASN A 210 5.52 15.25 -4.33
CA ASN A 210 6.90 14.94 -4.70
C ASN A 210 7.42 13.73 -3.93
N ALA A 211 7.65 12.63 -4.64
CA ALA A 211 8.14 11.39 -4.04
C ALA A 211 9.61 11.47 -3.59
N LEU A 212 10.43 12.38 -4.13
CA LEU A 212 11.82 12.50 -3.71
C LEU A 212 11.96 13.00 -2.27
N ILE A 213 11.11 13.96 -1.86
CA ILE A 213 11.19 14.62 -0.54
C ILE A 213 11.33 13.61 0.63
N PRO A 214 10.39 12.67 0.84
CA PRO A 214 10.49 11.76 1.99
C PRO A 214 11.69 10.81 1.90
N TYR A 215 12.13 10.45 0.69
CA TYR A 215 13.31 9.60 0.51
C TYR A 215 14.62 10.37 0.74
N LEU A 216 14.71 11.62 0.28
CA LEU A 216 15.84 12.50 0.57
C LEU A 216 15.94 12.78 2.07
N ALA A 217 14.83 13.07 2.74
CA ALA A 217 14.83 13.27 4.18
C ALA A 217 15.26 12.01 4.95
N ALA A 218 14.75 10.83 4.56
CA ALA A 218 15.16 9.56 5.14
C ALA A 218 16.62 9.16 4.82
N PHE A 219 17.14 9.63 3.69
CA PHE A 219 18.53 9.44 3.27
C PHE A 219 19.48 10.34 4.05
N LEU A 220 19.17 11.63 4.16
CA LEU A 220 20.00 12.65 4.79
C LEU A 220 20.01 12.55 6.33
N SER A 221 18.93 12.06 6.94
CA SER A 221 18.83 11.88 8.41
C SER A 221 19.64 10.71 8.98
N ARG A 222 20.38 9.93 8.15
CA ARG A 222 21.05 8.71 8.60
C ARG A 222 22.49 8.60 8.13
N HIS A 223 23.38 8.21 9.05
CA HIS A 223 24.83 8.22 8.82
C HIS A 223 25.47 6.90 8.33
N PRO A 224 24.89 5.68 8.49
CA PRO A 224 25.38 4.51 7.77
C PRO A 224 24.47 4.09 6.60
N LEU A 225 25.01 4.19 5.38
CA LEU A 225 24.35 3.86 4.10
C LEU A 225 24.29 2.36 3.76
N GLU A 226 24.39 1.46 4.75
CA GLU A 226 24.41 0.01 4.52
C GLU A 226 23.08 -0.68 4.95
N GLY A 227 22.18 0.07 5.58
CA GLY A 227 20.93 -0.44 6.14
C GLY A 227 19.73 -0.50 5.17
N PRO A 228 18.55 -0.94 5.69
CA PRO A 228 17.29 -0.74 5.00
C PRO A 228 16.98 0.76 4.91
N VAL A 229 16.45 1.20 3.77
CA VAL A 229 15.96 2.58 3.60
C VAL A 229 14.75 2.82 4.49
N ILE A 230 13.88 1.81 4.55
CA ILE A 230 12.60 1.88 5.23
C ILE A 230 12.65 0.98 6.48
N LEU A 231 12.98 1.62 7.60
CA LEU A 231 13.13 0.96 8.89
C LEU A 231 11.78 0.69 9.55
N ASN A 232 11.78 -0.31 10.43
CA ASN A 232 10.64 -0.65 11.25
C ASN A 232 10.33 0.46 12.23
N GLN A 233 9.08 0.93 12.24
CA GLN A 233 8.64 2.06 13.05
C GLN A 233 8.24 1.66 14.49
N SER A 234 8.68 0.49 14.95
CA SER A 234 8.56 0.05 16.34
C SER A 234 9.81 0.43 17.13
N THR A 235 9.62 0.91 18.36
CA THR A 235 10.71 1.22 19.30
C THR A 235 11.64 0.04 19.59
N LYS A 236 11.16 -1.20 19.43
CA LYS A 236 11.95 -2.43 19.62
C LYS A 236 12.64 -2.94 18.36
N GLY A 237 12.31 -2.37 17.20
CA GLY A 237 12.64 -2.90 15.89
C GLY A 237 13.43 -1.95 15.00
N ALA A 238 13.84 -0.78 15.48
CA ALA A 238 14.31 0.35 14.68
C ALA A 238 15.43 0.04 13.66
N LYS A 239 16.21 -1.03 13.83
CA LYS A 239 17.27 -1.45 12.88
C LYS A 239 16.82 -2.47 11.81
N ARG A 240 15.60 -2.98 11.92
CA ARG A 240 15.04 -3.98 10.98
C ARG A 240 14.27 -3.25 9.89
N ILE A 241 14.09 -3.93 8.75
CA ILE A 241 13.20 -3.43 7.71
C ILE A 241 11.75 -3.36 8.20
N GLU A 242 10.98 -2.42 7.68
CA GLU A 242 9.56 -2.30 7.97
C GLU A 242 8.76 -3.52 7.49
N ASN A 243 7.64 -3.79 8.15
CA ASN A 243 6.74 -4.87 7.85
C ASN A 243 5.46 -4.37 7.15
N ALA A 244 5.09 -5.02 6.04
CA ALA A 244 3.92 -4.68 5.27
C ALA A 244 2.59 -4.75 6.06
N GLY A 245 2.49 -5.65 7.04
CA GLY A 245 1.33 -5.72 7.93
C GLY A 245 1.25 -4.55 8.91
N ALA A 246 2.39 -4.09 9.42
CA ALA A 246 2.46 -2.93 10.31
C ALA A 246 2.09 -1.64 9.56
N PHE A 247 2.74 -1.40 8.42
CA PHE A 247 2.42 -0.27 7.54
C PHE A 247 0.95 -0.32 7.09
N GLY A 248 0.47 -1.47 6.59
CA GLY A 248 -0.92 -1.61 6.12
C GLY A 248 -1.95 -1.30 7.22
N SER A 249 -1.65 -1.64 8.48
CA SER A 249 -2.46 -1.27 9.63
C SER A 249 -2.44 0.25 9.86
N ARG A 250 -1.25 0.89 9.86
CA ARG A 250 -1.13 2.35 10.05
C ARG A 250 -1.80 3.14 8.93
N HIS A 251 -1.56 2.75 7.67
CA HIS A 251 -2.18 3.32 6.48
C HIS A 251 -3.71 3.25 6.55
N ARG A 252 -4.25 2.09 6.94
CA ARG A 252 -5.69 1.90 7.15
C ARG A 252 -6.24 2.83 8.22
N GLU A 253 -5.54 2.97 9.35
CA GLU A 253 -5.99 3.85 10.43
C GLU A 253 -5.89 5.33 10.05
N CYS A 254 -4.88 5.73 9.27
CA CYS A 254 -4.79 7.07 8.69
C CYS A 254 -5.98 7.34 7.75
N GLY A 255 -6.31 6.41 6.85
CA GLY A 255 -7.47 6.57 5.96
C GLY A 255 -8.81 6.71 6.70
N ILE A 256 -8.98 5.99 7.81
CA ILE A 256 -10.13 6.20 8.68
C ILE A 256 -10.12 7.61 9.26
N ARG A 257 -8.98 8.10 9.75
CA ARG A 257 -8.82 9.47 10.26
C ARG A 257 -9.11 10.52 9.19
N ALA A 258 -8.79 10.24 7.93
CA ALA A 258 -9.09 11.10 6.79
C ALA A 258 -10.59 11.12 6.40
N GLY A 259 -11.42 10.33 7.09
CA GLY A 259 -12.85 10.26 6.89
C GLY A 259 -13.31 9.15 5.95
N PHE A 260 -12.48 8.15 5.64
CA PHE A 260 -12.91 7.01 4.82
C PHE A 260 -13.39 5.85 5.70
N PRO A 261 -14.70 5.53 5.75
CA PRO A 261 -15.21 4.39 6.53
C PRO A 261 -14.61 3.07 6.05
N VAL A 262 -14.37 2.97 4.74
CA VAL A 262 -13.68 1.85 4.08
C VAL A 262 -12.47 2.40 3.32
N PRO A 263 -11.34 2.64 4.01
CA PRO A 263 -10.20 3.36 3.45
C PRO A 263 -9.58 2.68 2.23
N PRO A 264 -8.88 3.45 1.36
CA PRO A 264 -8.09 2.89 0.29
C PRO A 264 -6.96 2.05 0.86
N THR A 265 -6.79 0.89 0.27
CA THR A 265 -5.68 -0.02 0.50
C THR A 265 -4.55 0.28 -0.47
N ILE A 266 -3.36 -0.25 -0.18
CA ILE A 266 -2.21 -0.28 -1.09
C ILE A 266 -2.60 -0.79 -2.49
N HIS A 267 -3.51 -1.77 -2.57
CA HIS A 267 -3.95 -2.33 -3.85
C HIS A 267 -4.84 -1.38 -4.64
N ASP A 268 -5.57 -0.48 -3.96
CA ASP A 268 -6.42 0.52 -4.62
C ASP A 268 -5.55 1.65 -5.21
N TRP A 269 -4.47 2.05 -4.53
CA TRP A 269 -3.45 2.98 -5.08
C TRP A 269 -2.70 2.38 -6.26
N ARG A 270 -2.23 1.14 -6.11
CA ARG A 270 -1.57 0.41 -7.19
C ARG A 270 -2.50 0.17 -8.37
N ALA A 271 -3.80 -0.04 -8.11
CA ALA A 271 -4.77 -0.23 -9.17
C ALA A 271 -4.92 1.01 -10.04
N GLU A 272 -4.81 2.19 -9.43
CA GLU A 272 -4.79 3.49 -10.10
C GLU A 272 -3.51 3.70 -10.90
N GLY A 273 -2.34 3.47 -10.30
CA GLY A 273 -1.06 3.55 -11.02
C GLY A 273 -1.04 2.67 -12.27
N LEU A 274 -1.51 1.41 -12.14
CA LEU A 274 -1.64 0.50 -13.28
C LEU A 274 -2.68 0.95 -14.32
N PHE A 275 -3.69 1.71 -13.91
CA PHE A 275 -4.66 2.25 -14.87
C PHE A 275 -3.99 3.31 -15.75
N PHE A 276 -3.20 4.20 -15.16
CA PHE A 276 -2.44 5.20 -15.91
C PHE A 276 -1.31 4.55 -16.72
N ASP A 277 -0.47 3.74 -16.09
CA ASP A 277 0.66 3.04 -16.75
C ASP A 277 0.21 2.14 -17.92
N CYS A 278 -0.96 1.50 -17.82
CA CYS A 278 -1.46 0.59 -18.88
C CYS A 278 -2.55 1.21 -19.78
N GLY A 279 -3.08 2.39 -19.45
CA GLY A 279 -4.22 3.03 -20.12
C GLY A 279 -3.86 4.30 -20.89
N GLU A 280 -2.79 4.99 -20.51
CA GLU A 280 -2.31 6.21 -21.19
C GLU A 280 -1.23 5.93 -22.25
N ASP A 281 -0.67 4.72 -22.29
CA ASP A 281 0.31 4.35 -23.31
C ASP A 281 -0.35 4.22 -24.69
N LYS A 282 -0.04 5.19 -25.55
CA LYS A 282 -0.24 5.20 -27.01
C LYS A 282 0.47 4.03 -27.74
N HIS A 283 1.05 3.07 -27.02
CA HIS A 283 1.95 2.03 -27.53
C HIS A 283 1.43 0.59 -27.43
N TYR A 284 0.19 0.35 -27.01
CA TYR A 284 -0.39 -0.99 -27.08
C TYR A 284 -0.76 -1.41 -28.52
N SER A 285 -0.44 -2.66 -28.86
CA SER A 285 -0.79 -3.29 -30.14
C SER A 285 -2.33 -3.40 -30.30
N PRO A 286 -2.84 -3.46 -31.55
CA PRO A 286 -4.27 -3.64 -31.84
C PRO A 286 -4.90 -4.83 -31.09
N ASP A 287 -4.17 -5.93 -30.90
CA ASP A 287 -4.64 -7.14 -30.20
C ASP A 287 -4.87 -6.90 -28.70
N ALA A 288 -4.07 -6.03 -28.08
CA ALA A 288 -4.26 -5.65 -26.69
C ALA A 288 -5.49 -4.73 -26.50
N ARG A 289 -5.84 -3.93 -27.52
CA ARG A 289 -7.08 -3.12 -27.52
C ARG A 289 -8.32 -3.98 -27.64
N MET A 290 -8.27 -5.07 -28.41
CA MET A 290 -9.36 -6.04 -28.54
C MET A 290 -9.61 -6.83 -27.24
N GLY A 291 -8.57 -7.13 -26.46
CA GLY A 291 -8.70 -7.70 -25.11
C GLY A 291 -9.24 -6.71 -24.05
N GLN A 292 -9.25 -5.41 -24.35
CA GLN A 292 -9.72 -4.32 -23.48
C GLN A 292 -11.15 -3.86 -23.76
N ALA A 293 -11.86 -4.44 -24.73
CA ALA A 293 -13.25 -4.10 -25.04
C ALA A 293 -14.25 -4.29 -23.87
N GLY A 294 -13.81 -4.89 -22.75
CA GLY A 294 -14.57 -5.01 -21.50
C GLY A 294 -14.11 -4.09 -20.35
N ASN A 295 -13.19 -3.14 -20.56
CA ASN A 295 -12.68 -2.28 -19.49
C ASN A 295 -13.54 -1.03 -19.26
N ALA A 296 -14.11 -0.93 -18.06
CA ALA A 296 -14.69 0.30 -17.53
C ALA A 296 -13.58 1.36 -17.35
N GLY A 297 -13.59 2.41 -18.17
CA GLY A 297 -12.68 3.55 -18.03
C GLY A 297 -12.15 4.13 -19.34
N VAL A 298 -12.47 3.54 -20.50
CA VAL A 298 -12.26 4.21 -21.80
C VAL A 298 -13.43 5.17 -22.02
N ASP A 299 -13.13 6.43 -22.39
CA ASP A 299 -14.18 7.35 -22.88
C ASP A 299 -14.68 6.85 -24.23
N GLY A 300 -15.63 5.92 -24.18
CA GLY A 300 -16.18 5.25 -25.36
C GLY A 300 -16.90 6.22 -26.28
N GLN A 301 -17.49 7.29 -25.74
CA GLN A 301 -18.15 8.32 -26.53
C GLN A 301 -17.12 9.11 -27.33
N ALA A 302 -16.10 9.68 -26.68
CA ALA A 302 -15.06 10.42 -27.38
C ALA A 302 -14.30 9.53 -28.36
N THR A 303 -14.01 8.28 -27.97
CA THR A 303 -13.34 7.31 -28.85
C THR A 303 -14.17 6.97 -30.08
N PHE A 304 -15.50 6.86 -29.95
CA PHE A 304 -16.39 6.57 -31.08
C PHE A 304 -16.60 7.79 -31.99
N LEU A 305 -16.69 8.99 -31.41
CA LEU A 305 -16.94 10.23 -32.14
C LEU A 305 -15.66 10.88 -32.71
N GLY A 306 -14.47 10.40 -32.30
CA GLY A 306 -13.20 11.00 -32.69
C GLY A 306 -12.86 12.28 -31.92
N ASP A 307 -13.56 12.54 -30.81
CA ASP A 307 -13.35 13.71 -29.97
C ASP A 307 -12.15 13.52 -29.02
N GLU A 308 -11.68 14.62 -28.43
CA GLU A 308 -10.72 14.57 -27.33
C GLU A 308 -11.33 13.83 -26.12
N ARG A 309 -10.52 12.95 -25.50
CA ARG A 309 -10.95 12.17 -24.34
C ARG A 309 -11.18 13.06 -23.14
N ARG A 310 -12.29 12.85 -22.43
CA ARG A 310 -12.59 13.55 -21.18
C ARG A 310 -12.23 12.68 -19.97
N ASP A 311 -11.04 12.88 -19.42
CA ASP A 311 -10.57 12.11 -18.26
C ASP A 311 -11.36 12.40 -16.97
N VAL A 312 -11.94 13.61 -16.86
CA VAL A 312 -12.73 14.07 -15.72
C VAL A 312 -13.93 13.16 -15.42
N VAL A 313 -14.57 12.61 -16.45
CA VAL A 313 -15.75 11.74 -16.29
C VAL A 313 -15.34 10.42 -15.63
N ASN A 314 -14.25 9.82 -16.11
CA ASN A 314 -13.73 8.58 -15.55
C ASN A 314 -13.18 8.78 -14.12
N ASP A 315 -12.53 9.91 -13.86
CA ASP A 315 -12.12 10.30 -12.51
C ASP A 315 -13.30 10.39 -11.55
N ALA A 316 -14.40 11.01 -11.95
CA ALA A 316 -15.60 11.12 -11.12
C ALA A 316 -16.18 9.74 -10.76
N PHE A 317 -16.28 8.82 -11.71
CA PHE A 317 -16.75 7.45 -11.41
C PHE A 317 -15.79 6.66 -10.53
N ARG A 318 -14.47 6.86 -10.70
CA ARG A 318 -13.46 6.25 -9.82
C ARG A 318 -13.56 6.79 -8.39
N GLU A 319 -13.85 8.08 -8.21
CA GLU A 319 -14.07 8.69 -6.89
C GLU A 319 -15.24 8.07 -6.13
N LEU A 320 -16.32 7.74 -6.84
CA LEU A 320 -17.47 7.08 -6.23
C LEU A 320 -17.14 5.69 -5.66
N THR A 321 -16.02 5.07 -6.06
CA THR A 321 -15.61 3.74 -5.54
C THR A 321 -15.12 3.78 -4.08
N LEU A 322 -14.80 4.97 -3.55
CA LEU A 322 -14.25 5.17 -2.21
C LEU A 322 -15.00 6.29 -1.48
N PRO A 323 -16.17 5.99 -0.87
CA PRO A 323 -16.97 7.01 -0.21
C PRO A 323 -16.22 7.62 0.97
N ARG A 324 -16.30 8.95 1.08
CA ARG A 324 -15.70 9.74 2.14
C ARG A 324 -16.78 10.44 2.97
N ASN A 325 -16.69 10.29 4.28
CA ASN A 325 -17.42 11.07 5.26
C ASN A 325 -16.43 11.91 6.08
N PRO A 326 -16.25 13.20 5.79
CA PRO A 326 -15.36 14.09 6.54
C PRO A 326 -15.65 14.12 8.04
N ASN A 327 -16.90 13.90 8.45
CA ASN A 327 -17.36 13.95 9.83
C ASN A 327 -17.43 12.55 10.47
N LEU A 328 -16.66 11.58 9.96
CA LEU A 328 -16.60 10.25 10.52
C LEU A 328 -16.22 10.29 12.01
N TRP A 329 -16.96 9.57 12.84
CA TRP A 329 -16.72 9.58 14.28
C TRP A 329 -15.44 8.82 14.65
N HIS A 330 -14.57 9.40 15.46
CA HIS A 330 -13.33 8.75 15.94
C HIS A 330 -13.44 8.16 17.34
N ARG A 331 -14.56 8.41 18.04
CA ARG A 331 -14.91 7.86 19.34
C ARG A 331 -16.39 7.48 19.32
N LEU A 332 -16.77 6.55 20.20
CA LEU A 332 -18.17 6.19 20.36
C LEU A 332 -18.91 7.29 21.16
N PRO A 333 -20.22 7.47 20.94
CA PRO A 333 -21.03 8.31 21.83
C PRO A 333 -20.94 7.81 23.27
N ALA A 334 -20.98 8.72 24.25
CA ALA A 334 -20.85 8.39 25.67
C ALA A 334 -21.87 7.32 26.11
N ALA A 335 -23.13 7.43 25.68
CA ALA A 335 -24.16 6.43 25.96
C ALA A 335 -23.78 5.02 25.44
N LYS A 336 -23.21 4.93 24.24
CA LYS A 336 -22.74 3.65 23.68
C LYS A 336 -21.48 3.13 24.35
N GLN A 337 -20.61 4.01 24.86
CA GLN A 337 -19.48 3.59 25.68
C GLN A 337 -19.98 2.98 27.00
N TYR A 338 -20.90 3.66 27.67
CA TYR A 338 -21.52 3.18 28.90
C TYR A 338 -22.21 1.82 28.72
N GLU A 339 -22.97 1.64 27.64
CA GLU A 339 -23.57 0.33 27.32
C GLU A 339 -22.54 -0.79 27.18
N ILE A 340 -21.36 -0.50 26.61
CA ILE A 340 -20.30 -1.50 26.43
C ILE A 340 -19.62 -1.81 27.76
N GLU A 341 -19.39 -0.78 28.57
CA GLU A 341 -18.75 -0.89 29.88
C GLU A 341 -19.59 -1.74 30.86
N ASN A 342 -20.93 -1.69 30.72
CA ASN A 342 -21.85 -2.51 31.51
C ASN A 342 -22.07 -3.93 30.98
N ARG A 343 -21.48 -4.32 29.84
CA ARG A 343 -21.59 -5.72 29.37
C ARG A 343 -20.78 -6.64 30.25
N GLN A 344 -21.30 -7.83 30.51
CA GLN A 344 -20.61 -8.86 31.30
C GLN A 344 -19.19 -9.17 30.80
N GLY A 345 -18.96 -9.11 29.48
CA GLY A 345 -17.63 -9.30 28.90
C GLY A 345 -16.62 -8.18 29.23
N TRP A 346 -17.08 -6.96 29.48
CA TRP A 346 -16.24 -5.84 29.93
C TRP A 346 -15.99 -5.90 31.43
N LEU A 347 -17.03 -6.16 32.22
CA LEU A 347 -16.94 -6.33 33.68
C LEU A 347 -15.95 -7.45 34.05
N LYS A 348 -16.01 -8.60 33.38
CA LYS A 348 -15.01 -9.69 33.53
C LYS A 348 -13.58 -9.25 33.22
N LEU A 349 -13.37 -8.26 32.35
CA LEU A 349 -12.03 -7.71 32.07
C LEU A 349 -11.62 -6.70 33.14
N GLU A 350 -12.55 -5.95 33.73
CA GLU A 350 -12.29 -5.09 34.90
C GLU A 350 -11.93 -5.92 36.13
N GLU A 351 -12.70 -6.96 36.44
CA GLU A 351 -12.43 -7.89 37.54
C GLU A 351 -11.04 -8.52 37.40
N LYS A 352 -10.69 -9.00 36.20
CA LYS A 352 -9.35 -9.54 35.92
C LYS A 352 -8.26 -8.50 36.07
N MET A 353 -8.52 -7.24 35.73
CA MET A 353 -7.56 -6.16 35.94
C MET A 353 -7.41 -5.81 37.42
N ALA A 354 -8.49 -5.84 38.20
CA ALA A 354 -8.47 -5.61 39.64
C ALA A 354 -7.74 -6.74 40.38
N ALA A 355 -8.06 -7.99 40.06
CA ALA A 355 -7.38 -9.17 40.61
C ALA A 355 -5.87 -9.14 40.33
N LEU A 356 -5.47 -8.78 39.11
CA LEU A 356 -4.05 -8.65 38.72
C LEU A 356 -3.29 -7.59 39.53
N LYS A 357 -3.96 -6.55 40.03
CA LYS A 357 -3.34 -5.53 40.89
C LYS A 357 -3.16 -5.99 42.34
N LEU A 358 -3.97 -6.94 42.78
CA LEU A 358 -3.99 -7.46 44.14
C LEU A 358 -3.12 -8.70 44.34
N GLU A 359 -2.57 -9.31 43.27
CA GLU A 359 -1.65 -10.45 43.38
C GLU A 359 -0.30 -10.02 44.00
N PRO A 360 0.03 -10.49 45.22
CA PRO A 360 1.22 -10.04 45.95
C PRO A 360 2.54 -10.65 45.42
N ASP A 361 2.49 -11.82 44.78
CA ASP A 361 3.70 -12.57 44.36
C ASP A 361 4.06 -12.41 42.88
N MET A 362 3.33 -11.58 42.13
CA MET A 362 3.53 -11.43 40.70
C MET A 362 4.66 -10.46 40.35
N ASN A 363 5.65 -10.93 39.57
CA ASN A 363 6.73 -10.10 39.06
C ASN A 363 6.19 -8.87 38.29
N THR A 364 6.67 -7.67 38.62
CA THR A 364 6.26 -6.38 38.03
C THR A 364 6.28 -6.39 36.50
N LYS A 365 7.24 -7.07 35.86
CA LYS A 365 7.33 -7.17 34.39
C LYS A 365 6.22 -8.03 33.81
N GLN A 366 5.85 -9.11 34.50
CA GLN A 366 4.78 -10.02 34.12
C GLN A 366 3.41 -9.36 34.33
N GLN A 367 3.24 -8.68 35.46
CA GLN A 367 2.06 -7.89 35.77
C GLN A 367 1.81 -6.82 34.69
N ARG A 368 2.82 -6.01 34.33
CA ARG A 368 2.73 -5.00 33.24
C ARG A 368 2.35 -5.63 31.90
N LYS A 369 2.86 -6.83 31.60
CA LYS A 369 2.58 -7.54 30.34
C LYS A 369 1.13 -8.03 30.29
N GLU A 370 0.62 -8.60 31.38
CA GLU A 370 -0.78 -9.04 31.47
C GLU A 370 -1.74 -7.84 31.48
N GLU A 371 -1.41 -6.76 32.19
CA GLU A 371 -2.20 -5.54 32.16
C GLU A 371 -2.29 -4.96 30.75
N ALA A 372 -1.16 -4.89 30.04
CA ALA A 372 -1.13 -4.45 28.65
C ALA A 372 -1.98 -5.35 27.72
N LYS A 373 -2.00 -6.67 27.96
CA LYS A 373 -2.87 -7.61 27.24
C LYS A 373 -4.35 -7.32 27.51
N LEU A 374 -4.74 -7.09 28.76
CA LEU A 374 -6.13 -6.78 29.15
C LEU A 374 -6.58 -5.43 28.58
N ARG A 375 -5.77 -4.38 28.70
CA ARG A 375 -6.02 -3.07 28.07
C ARG A 375 -6.18 -3.19 26.55
N LYS A 376 -5.36 -4.02 25.90
CA LYS A 376 -5.49 -4.30 24.45
C LYS A 376 -6.78 -5.02 24.11
N LYS A 377 -7.27 -5.95 24.95
CA LYS A 377 -8.58 -6.61 24.77
C LYS A 377 -9.73 -5.61 24.86
N LYS A 378 -9.74 -4.74 25.89
CA LYS A 378 -10.72 -3.65 26.03
C LYS A 378 -10.72 -2.71 24.82
N SER A 379 -9.54 -2.22 24.44
CA SER A 379 -9.38 -1.35 23.26
C SER A 379 -9.89 -2.01 21.97
N LYS A 380 -9.67 -3.32 21.79
CA LYS A 380 -10.19 -4.08 20.64
C LYS A 380 -11.72 -4.13 20.63
N LEU A 381 -12.37 -4.29 21.78
CA LEU A 381 -13.84 -4.30 21.89
C LEU A 381 -14.41 -2.95 21.48
N ILE A 382 -13.92 -1.85 22.06
CA ILE A 382 -14.33 -0.49 21.69
C ILE A 382 -14.09 -0.26 20.21
N LYS A 383 -12.91 -0.59 19.70
CA LYS A 383 -12.58 -0.41 18.28
C LYS A 383 -13.52 -1.21 17.38
N ARG A 384 -13.90 -2.43 17.74
CA ARG A 384 -14.85 -3.24 16.95
C ARG A 384 -16.22 -2.59 16.89
N GLU A 385 -16.74 -2.10 18.00
CA GLU A 385 -18.03 -1.42 18.04
C GLU A 385 -17.99 -0.06 17.32
N LEU A 386 -16.91 0.71 17.49
CA LEU A 386 -16.69 1.95 16.73
C LEU A 386 -16.69 1.70 15.22
N ARG A 387 -16.09 0.60 14.76
CA ARG A 387 -16.07 0.24 13.34
C ARG A 387 -17.46 -0.13 12.82
N LYS A 388 -18.29 -0.79 13.63
CA LYS A 388 -19.69 -1.07 13.27
C LYS A 388 -20.49 0.23 13.20
N TRP A 389 -20.28 1.14 14.14
CA TRP A 389 -20.91 2.46 14.17
C TRP A 389 -20.55 3.28 12.92
N GLN A 390 -19.26 3.45 12.65
CA GLN A 390 -18.74 4.19 11.49
C GLN A 390 -19.28 3.67 10.15
N LYS A 391 -19.46 2.35 10.01
CA LYS A 391 -20.04 1.75 8.79
C LYS A 391 -21.50 2.14 8.56
N LYS A 392 -22.24 2.41 9.63
CA LYS A 392 -23.66 2.79 9.59
C LYS A 392 -23.86 4.29 9.64
N GLN A 393 -22.80 5.06 9.85
CA GLN A 393 -22.91 6.51 10.00
C GLN A 393 -23.29 7.14 8.66
N PRO A 394 -24.46 7.83 8.56
CA PRO A 394 -24.82 8.54 7.35
C PRO A 394 -23.86 9.71 7.11
N TYR A 395 -23.71 10.10 5.84
CA TYR A 395 -23.08 11.37 5.51
C TYR A 395 -24.15 12.46 5.59
N GLN A 396 -23.98 13.40 6.51
CA GLN A 396 -24.84 14.58 6.63
C GLN A 396 -24.00 15.83 6.32
N PRO A 397 -24.17 16.42 5.13
CA PRO A 397 -23.55 17.70 4.79
C PRO A 397 -24.07 18.77 5.78
N GLY A 398 -23.19 19.38 6.55
CA GLY A 398 -23.55 20.39 7.56
C GLY A 398 -23.28 19.97 9.01
N ASP A 399 -23.03 18.68 9.26
CA ASP A 399 -22.62 18.24 10.60
C ASP A 399 -21.34 18.96 11.05
N PRO A 400 -21.28 19.44 12.30
CA PRO A 400 -20.10 20.09 12.81
C PRO A 400 -18.93 19.11 12.81
N GLN A 401 -17.77 19.61 12.39
CA GLN A 401 -16.56 18.82 12.39
C GLN A 401 -16.21 18.36 13.81
N GLY A 402 -15.92 17.08 13.98
CA GLY A 402 -15.63 16.51 15.29
C GLY A 402 -14.41 17.17 15.95
N TYR A 403 -14.45 17.26 17.29
CA TYR A 403 -13.42 17.85 18.15
C TYR A 403 -11.97 17.46 17.78
N HIS A 404 -11.77 16.22 17.35
CA HIS A 404 -10.49 15.65 16.99
C HIS A 404 -9.70 16.47 15.95
N ARG A 405 -10.38 17.20 15.05
CA ARG A 405 -9.70 18.04 14.05
C ARG A 405 -9.01 19.26 14.65
N LYS A 406 -9.51 19.78 15.76
CA LYS A 406 -8.93 20.94 16.46
C LYS A 406 -7.76 20.57 17.38
N ILE A 407 -7.53 19.27 17.64
CA ILE A 407 -6.48 18.83 18.56
C ILE A 407 -5.10 19.19 17.99
N PHE A 408 -4.87 18.95 16.70
CA PHE A 408 -3.59 19.28 16.09
C PHE A 408 -3.32 20.77 16.15
N ASP A 409 -4.26 21.61 15.72
CA ASP A 409 -4.10 23.08 15.74
C ASP A 409 -3.74 23.58 17.14
N ARG A 410 -4.41 23.05 18.17
CA ARG A 410 -4.16 23.39 19.58
C ARG A 410 -2.79 22.99 20.08
N CYS A 411 -2.24 21.87 19.62
CA CYS A 411 -0.95 21.34 20.09
C CYS A 411 0.21 21.62 19.12
N SER A 412 -0.06 22.18 17.94
CA SER A 412 0.91 22.33 16.85
C SER A 412 2.11 23.20 17.24
N PHE A 413 1.92 24.16 18.14
CA PHE A 413 2.99 25.03 18.65
C PHE A 413 4.10 24.26 19.39
N MET A 414 3.80 23.09 19.97
CA MET A 414 4.81 22.22 20.61
C MET A 414 5.63 21.41 19.59
N MET A 415 5.24 21.42 18.31
CA MET A 415 5.87 20.65 17.23
C MET A 415 6.15 21.57 16.03
N PRO A 416 7.13 22.49 16.13
CA PRO A 416 7.33 23.56 15.15
C PRO A 416 7.57 23.04 13.72
N ALA A 417 8.43 22.02 13.54
CA ALA A 417 8.64 21.38 12.23
C ALA A 417 7.34 20.82 11.65
N ARG A 418 6.52 20.18 12.50
CA ARG A 418 5.24 19.61 12.06
C ARG A 418 4.22 20.70 11.70
N ARG A 419 4.23 21.83 12.42
CA ARG A 419 3.40 22.99 12.12
C ARG A 419 3.77 23.61 10.77
N ARG A 420 5.06 23.80 10.48
CA ARG A 420 5.53 24.28 9.17
C ARG A 420 5.14 23.32 8.04
N LEU A 421 5.39 22.02 8.22
CA LEU A 421 4.98 20.99 7.25
C LEU A 421 3.47 20.96 6.98
N ALA A 422 2.61 21.41 7.91
CA ALA A 422 1.18 21.48 7.68
C ALA A 422 0.77 22.52 6.62
N GLU A 423 1.62 23.52 6.39
CA GLU A 423 1.44 24.61 5.43
C GLU A 423 2.31 24.36 4.19
N ASP A 424 3.63 24.26 4.38
CA ASP A 424 4.61 24.17 3.29
C ASP A 424 4.35 22.97 2.36
N MET A 425 3.86 21.82 2.87
CA MET A 425 3.57 20.63 2.05
C MET A 425 2.50 20.87 0.98
N PHE A 426 1.66 21.88 1.13
CA PHE A 426 0.58 22.21 0.19
C PHE A 426 0.93 23.37 -0.74
N GLU A 427 2.10 23.97 -0.58
CA GLU A 427 2.60 24.98 -1.50
C GLU A 427 2.96 24.34 -2.85
N VAL A 428 2.60 25.03 -3.93
CA VAL A 428 2.98 24.66 -5.30
C VAL A 428 4.36 25.23 -5.55
N ALA A 429 5.39 24.39 -5.44
CA ALA A 429 6.77 24.83 -5.54
C ALA A 429 7.68 23.71 -6.06
N ASP A 430 8.86 24.10 -6.53
CA ASP A 430 9.92 23.16 -6.90
C ASP A 430 10.68 22.66 -5.66
N LEU A 431 11.32 21.50 -5.76
CA LEU A 431 12.07 20.88 -4.66
C LEU A 431 13.19 21.79 -4.12
N ARG A 432 13.82 22.57 -5.02
CA ARG A 432 14.94 23.48 -4.69
C ARG A 432 14.50 24.85 -4.23
N SER A 433 13.21 25.14 -4.28
CA SER A 433 12.69 26.40 -3.75
C SER A 433 12.96 26.50 -2.24
N PRO A 434 12.95 27.71 -1.65
CA PRO A 434 13.05 27.87 -0.20
C PRO A 434 12.02 27.02 0.55
N ALA A 435 10.80 26.88 0.02
CA ALA A 435 9.76 26.03 0.58
C ALA A 435 10.13 24.54 0.52
N GLY A 436 10.59 24.07 -0.65
CA GLY A 436 11.03 22.69 -0.83
C GLY A 436 12.18 22.29 0.11
N LEU A 437 13.17 23.18 0.26
CA LEU A 437 14.30 22.98 1.17
C LEU A 437 13.87 22.95 2.64
N ARG A 438 12.97 23.85 3.06
CA ARG A 438 12.39 23.83 4.42
C ARG A 438 11.66 22.53 4.70
N VAL A 439 10.85 22.04 3.75
CA VAL A 439 10.14 20.77 3.89
C VAL A 439 11.11 19.60 4.09
N ILE A 440 12.19 19.54 3.32
CA ILE A 440 13.21 18.49 3.47
C ILE A 440 13.83 18.57 4.88
N GLN A 441 14.24 19.76 5.33
CA GLN A 441 14.84 19.97 6.65
C GLN A 441 13.88 19.56 7.77
N ASP A 442 12.61 19.97 7.69
CA ASP A 442 11.60 19.62 8.70
C ASP A 442 11.33 18.11 8.73
N MET A 443 11.35 17.42 7.58
CA MET A 443 11.23 15.96 7.53
C MET A 443 12.47 15.25 8.06
N ILE A 444 13.68 15.80 7.87
CA ILE A 444 14.92 15.30 8.50
C ILE A 444 14.77 15.39 10.02
N GLU A 445 14.34 16.54 10.53
CA GLU A 445 14.11 16.75 11.97
C GLU A 445 13.12 15.72 12.54
N LEU A 446 12.02 15.43 11.83
CA LEU A 446 11.08 14.38 12.24
C LEU A 446 11.71 12.98 12.21
N CYS A 447 12.57 12.68 11.24
CA CYS A 447 13.25 11.39 11.14
C CYS A 447 14.29 11.17 12.24
N GLU A 448 14.93 12.23 12.75
CA GLU A 448 15.95 12.18 13.79
C GLU A 448 15.36 12.16 15.21
N ARG A 449 14.16 12.74 15.40
CA ARG A 449 13.48 12.76 16.70
C ARG A 449 13.09 11.37 17.18
N GLU A 450 13.35 11.09 18.46
CA GLU A 450 13.00 9.81 19.09
C GLU A 450 11.53 9.72 19.55
N ARG A 451 10.84 10.86 19.73
CA ARG A 451 9.43 10.93 20.17
C ARG A 451 8.73 12.16 19.60
N GLU A 452 7.40 12.07 19.46
CA GLU A 452 6.54 13.16 18.95
C GLU A 452 6.23 14.24 20.02
N ARG A 453 6.68 14.02 21.26
CA ARG A 453 6.60 14.95 22.40
C ARG A 453 7.83 14.86 23.29
#